data_AF-A0A1F4ZCJ8-F1
#
_entry.id   AF-A0A1F4ZCJ8-F1
#
_cell.length_a   1.000
_cell.length_b   1.000
_cell.length_c   1.000
_cell.angle_alpha   90.00
_cell.angle_beta   90.00
_cell.angle_gamma   90.00
#
_symmetry.space_group_name_H-M   'P 1'
#
loop_
_entity.id
_entity.type
_entity.pdbx_description
1 polymer ?
#
loop_
_entity_poly.entity_id
_entity_poly.type
_entity_poly.pdbx_seq_one_letter_code
_entity_poly.pdbx_strand_id
1 'polypeptide(L)'
;MTSDYHATSEDFQAIELALRAVWDPKLDFVFRNRTTLKKTVVISYDSKYVYLWSPTKQPSLESIPCHVSSYFAYRIPHKLIIPNEHHSAWCAGIRQKEIEDLLPSSIKNQTRFNIPRISGGLLTPFTALQKAKEFPFNPYTTRESYLSTIVHEFGHIYWNQFKLWWMSDKTQNLRLLRYALDLHSHIPIGRHPNLYLPVTGAVGEIFAFCTEYFTSSIFWPKHQKALDKFIAHTIEELIKQEESKNLDREDSVIELNKNPHNFASVYGKIVLSLYPTTWPQFLTQLQPLGFG
;
A
#
# COMPACT_ATOMS: atom_id res chain seq x y z
N MET A 1 13.14 21.15 19.04
CA MET A 1 14.53 20.69 18.83
C MET A 1 14.92 20.71 17.35
N THR A 2 14.00 20.49 16.40
CA THR A 2 14.34 20.37 14.97
C THR A 2 14.23 21.64 14.14
N SER A 3 13.70 22.75 14.71
CA SER A 3 13.42 24.00 13.99
C SER A 3 14.62 24.64 13.31
N ASP A 4 15.82 24.42 13.85
CA ASP A 4 17.08 25.00 13.34
C ASP A 4 18.12 23.91 13.02
N TYR A 5 17.68 22.66 12.93
CA TYR A 5 18.59 21.55 12.63
C TYR A 5 19.03 21.59 11.17
N HIS A 6 20.30 21.30 10.92
CA HIS A 6 20.86 21.17 9.57
C HIS A 6 21.46 19.78 9.38
N ALA A 7 21.18 19.16 8.24
CA ALA A 7 21.66 17.83 7.92
C ALA A 7 23.19 17.74 7.95
N THR A 8 23.70 16.69 8.57
CA THR A 8 25.12 16.36 8.61
C THR A 8 25.45 15.30 7.57
N SER A 9 26.74 15.13 7.27
CA SER A 9 27.22 14.03 6.41
C SER A 9 26.80 12.66 6.93
N GLU A 10 26.68 12.49 8.26
CA GLU A 10 26.27 11.23 8.88
C GLU A 10 24.81 10.88 8.54
N ASP A 11 23.91 11.87 8.48
CA ASP A 11 22.51 11.62 8.13
C ASP A 11 22.38 11.14 6.68
N PHE A 12 23.10 11.77 5.74
CA PHE A 12 23.13 11.33 4.34
C PHE A 12 23.70 9.91 4.24
N GLN A 13 24.83 9.65 4.90
CA GLN A 13 25.44 8.32 4.91
C GLN A 13 24.52 7.24 5.48
N ALA A 14 23.72 7.56 6.50
CA ALA A 14 22.76 6.63 7.08
C ALA A 14 21.65 6.28 6.08
N ILE A 15 21.03 7.27 5.44
CA ILE A 15 20.00 7.01 4.41
C ILE A 15 20.59 6.21 3.25
N GLU A 16 21.78 6.57 2.77
CA GLU A 16 22.47 5.84 1.71
C GLU A 16 22.82 4.40 2.09
N LEU A 17 23.21 4.16 3.35
CA LEU A 17 23.48 2.81 3.83
C LEU A 17 22.20 1.96 3.88
N ALA A 18 21.07 2.54 4.31
CA ALA A 18 19.78 1.86 4.26
C ALA A 18 19.36 1.55 2.81
N LEU A 19 19.55 2.50 1.88
CA LEU A 19 19.30 2.27 0.46
C LEU A 19 20.17 1.11 -0.08
N ARG A 20 21.47 1.09 0.22
CA ARG A 20 22.35 -0.04 -0.17
C ARG A 20 21.85 -1.36 0.40
N ALA A 21 21.43 -1.38 1.67
CA ALA A 21 20.89 -2.59 2.31
C ALA A 21 19.63 -3.10 1.60
N VAL A 22 18.70 -2.21 1.20
CA VAL A 22 17.53 -2.60 0.39
C VAL A 22 17.94 -3.38 -0.84
N TRP A 23 19.01 -2.96 -1.53
CA TRP A 23 19.53 -3.59 -2.75
C TRP A 23 20.52 -4.74 -2.52
N ASP A 24 20.85 -5.07 -1.27
CA ASP A 24 21.78 -6.14 -0.93
C ASP A 24 21.17 -7.53 -1.28
N PRO A 25 21.92 -8.43 -1.94
CA PRO A 25 21.44 -9.78 -2.28
C PRO A 25 20.92 -10.60 -1.10
N LYS A 26 21.39 -10.32 0.13
CA LYS A 26 20.87 -10.98 1.35
C LYS A 26 19.39 -10.69 1.59
N LEU A 27 18.83 -9.63 1.02
CA LEU A 27 17.40 -9.33 1.08
C LEU A 27 16.60 -9.88 -0.10
N ASP A 28 17.19 -10.69 -1.00
CA ASP A 28 16.45 -11.25 -2.15
C ASP A 28 15.31 -12.19 -1.72
N PHE A 29 15.38 -12.80 -0.52
CA PHE A 29 14.27 -13.59 0.00
C PHE A 29 13.05 -12.73 0.38
N VAL A 30 13.27 -11.47 0.78
CA VAL A 30 12.20 -10.50 1.09
C VAL A 30 11.76 -9.79 -0.20
N PHE A 31 12.73 -9.23 -0.93
CA PHE A 31 12.53 -8.37 -2.10
C PHE A 31 12.80 -9.10 -3.42
N ARG A 32 12.26 -10.32 -3.56
CA ARG A 32 12.51 -11.21 -4.70
C ARG A 32 12.30 -10.56 -6.08
N ASN A 33 11.26 -9.76 -6.25
CA ASN A 33 11.03 -9.00 -7.49
C ASN A 33 11.30 -7.52 -7.27
N ARG A 34 12.59 -7.14 -7.27
CA ARG A 34 13.07 -5.77 -7.04
C ARG A 34 12.56 -4.74 -8.03
N THR A 35 12.00 -5.15 -9.18
CA THR A 35 11.45 -4.21 -10.16
C THR A 35 10.34 -3.34 -9.58
N THR A 36 9.62 -3.86 -8.58
CA THR A 36 8.56 -3.13 -7.86
C THR A 36 9.08 -1.95 -7.03
N LEU A 37 10.38 -1.95 -6.67
CA LEU A 37 11.02 -0.91 -5.87
C LEU A 37 11.81 0.10 -6.72
N LYS A 38 12.02 -0.17 -8.01
CA LYS A 38 12.93 0.61 -8.88
C LYS A 38 12.55 2.06 -9.05
N LYS A 39 11.29 2.43 -8.79
CA LYS A 39 10.79 3.81 -8.92
C LYS A 39 10.64 4.52 -7.57
N THR A 40 10.94 3.85 -6.46
CA THR A 40 10.73 4.41 -5.12
C THR A 40 11.66 5.58 -4.86
N VAL A 41 11.08 6.72 -4.48
CA VAL A 41 11.81 7.91 -4.03
C VAL A 41 11.85 7.96 -2.50
N VAL A 42 12.98 8.39 -1.95
CA VAL A 42 13.16 8.58 -0.51
C VAL A 42 13.33 10.07 -0.24
N ILE A 43 12.60 10.58 0.76
CA ILE A 43 12.52 11.99 1.08
C ILE A 43 12.88 12.16 2.56
N SER A 44 13.76 13.11 2.84
CA SER A 44 14.01 13.56 4.21
C SER A 44 14.12 15.06 4.23
N TYR A 45 14.27 15.66 5.42
CA TYR A 45 14.19 17.10 5.56
C TYR A 45 14.84 17.58 6.84
N ASP A 46 15.38 18.79 6.77
CA ASP A 46 15.88 19.57 7.91
C ASP A 46 15.14 20.91 8.00
N SER A 47 15.71 21.90 8.70
CA SER A 47 15.10 23.23 8.83
C SER A 47 15.05 24.06 7.53
N LYS A 48 15.86 23.71 6.52
CA LYS A 48 16.12 24.55 5.34
C LYS A 48 15.88 23.83 4.02
N TYR A 49 16.09 22.52 3.97
CA TYR A 49 16.03 21.73 2.75
C TYR A 49 15.20 20.46 2.91
N VAL A 50 14.42 20.16 1.87
CA VAL A 50 13.91 18.83 1.58
C VAL A 50 14.97 18.13 0.73
N TYR A 51 15.38 16.96 1.18
CA TYR A 51 16.33 16.08 0.50
C TYR A 51 15.57 14.98 -0.23
N LEU A 52 15.98 14.70 -1.46
CA LEU A 52 15.34 13.73 -2.33
C LEU A 52 16.38 12.77 -2.90
N TRP A 53 16.21 11.48 -2.63
CA TRP A 53 16.88 10.40 -3.34
C TRP A 53 15.92 9.84 -4.38
N SER A 54 16.26 10.00 -5.65
CA SER A 54 15.46 9.50 -6.78
C SER A 54 16.25 8.52 -7.65
N PRO A 55 15.65 7.41 -8.12
CA PRO A 55 16.27 6.51 -9.07
C PRO A 55 16.32 7.09 -10.49
N THR A 56 15.67 8.23 -10.71
CA THR A 56 15.64 8.94 -12.00
C THR A 56 16.17 10.35 -11.84
N LYS A 57 16.98 10.80 -12.82
CA LYS A 57 17.54 12.15 -12.79
C LYS A 57 16.43 13.20 -12.76
N GLN A 58 16.63 14.24 -11.94
CA GLN A 58 15.79 15.42 -11.84
C GLN A 58 16.60 16.66 -12.27
N PRO A 59 16.67 16.98 -13.58
CA PRO A 59 17.54 18.05 -14.09
C PRO A 59 17.23 19.44 -13.53
N SER A 60 16.01 19.66 -13.06
CA SER A 60 15.56 20.94 -12.50
C SER A 60 15.96 21.15 -11.03
N LEU A 61 16.58 20.16 -10.38
CA LEU A 61 16.93 20.23 -8.97
C LEU A 61 18.44 20.35 -8.78
N GLU A 62 18.83 20.99 -7.68
CA GLU A 62 20.22 21.05 -7.27
C GLU A 62 20.70 19.68 -6.78
N SER A 63 21.63 19.07 -7.51
CA SER A 63 22.22 17.79 -7.15
C SER A 63 23.21 17.92 -5.99
N ILE A 64 23.18 16.97 -5.08
CA ILE A 64 24.17 16.80 -4.01
C ILE A 64 24.88 15.45 -4.17
N PRO A 65 26.06 15.24 -3.55
CA PRO A 65 26.77 13.97 -3.63
C PRO A 65 25.88 12.79 -3.21
N CYS A 66 25.95 11.69 -3.96
CA CYS A 66 25.26 10.44 -3.65
C CYS A 66 26.17 9.25 -3.90
N HIS A 67 26.32 8.37 -2.91
CA HIS A 67 27.19 7.18 -3.01
C HIS A 67 26.40 5.87 -3.21
N VAL A 68 25.17 5.98 -3.71
CA VAL A 68 24.31 4.83 -4.05
C VAL A 68 24.12 4.83 -5.55
N SER A 69 24.68 3.86 -6.26
CA SER A 69 24.71 3.83 -7.73
C SER A 69 23.34 3.82 -8.40
N SER A 70 22.31 3.33 -7.70
CA SER A 70 20.92 3.29 -8.19
C SER A 70 20.13 4.56 -7.93
N TYR A 71 20.73 5.58 -7.31
CA TYR A 71 20.05 6.82 -6.90
C TYR A 71 20.86 8.07 -7.26
N PHE A 72 20.11 9.16 -7.42
CA PHE A 72 20.61 10.53 -7.45
C PHE A 72 20.05 11.25 -6.22
N ALA A 73 20.87 12.11 -5.59
CA ALA A 73 20.44 12.90 -4.44
C ALA A 73 20.32 14.38 -4.82
N TYR A 74 19.31 15.04 -4.27
CA TYR A 74 18.99 16.44 -4.51
C TYR A 74 18.62 17.16 -3.22
N ARG A 75 18.74 18.50 -3.23
CA ARG A 75 18.17 19.36 -2.19
C ARG A 75 17.21 20.38 -2.78
N ILE A 76 16.15 20.68 -2.04
CA ILE A 76 15.10 21.62 -2.42
C ILE A 76 14.91 22.60 -1.26
N PRO A 77 15.22 23.90 -1.42
CA PRO A 77 15.00 24.88 -0.37
C PRO A 77 13.52 24.98 0.03
N HIS A 78 13.23 25.12 1.31
CA HIS A 78 11.87 25.40 1.80
C HIS A 78 11.83 26.39 2.96
N LYS A 79 10.61 26.80 3.31
CA LYS A 79 10.28 27.60 4.49
C LYS A 79 9.27 26.92 5.42
N LEU A 80 8.99 25.63 5.16
CA LEU A 80 8.03 24.85 5.94
C LEU A 80 8.53 24.65 7.37
N ILE A 81 7.63 24.76 8.33
CA ILE A 81 7.84 24.28 9.70
C ILE A 81 7.45 22.81 9.72
N ILE A 82 8.39 21.95 10.09
CA ILE A 82 8.19 20.50 10.10
C ILE A 82 8.06 20.03 11.56
N PRO A 83 6.90 19.44 11.94
CA PRO A 83 6.67 18.95 13.29
C PRO A 83 7.67 17.87 13.71
N ASN A 84 8.01 17.82 15.01
CA ASN A 84 8.86 16.76 15.57
C ASN A 84 8.33 15.35 15.24
N GLU A 85 7.01 15.14 15.18
CA GLU A 85 6.42 13.84 14.84
C GLU A 85 6.94 13.31 13.49
N HIS A 86 7.10 14.20 12.51
CA HIS A 86 7.60 13.88 11.17
C HIS A 86 9.10 13.58 11.15
N HIS A 87 9.86 14.11 12.11
CA HIS A 87 11.26 13.74 12.31
C HIS A 87 11.43 12.45 13.12
N SER A 88 10.44 12.11 13.96
CA SER A 88 10.53 10.97 14.88
C SER A 88 10.16 9.62 14.25
N ALA A 89 9.75 9.59 12.98
CA ALA A 89 9.27 8.38 12.31
C ALA A 89 9.59 8.42 10.81
N TRP A 90 9.58 7.23 10.20
CA TRP A 90 9.48 7.04 8.76
C TRP A 90 8.07 6.59 8.38
N CYS A 91 7.72 6.71 7.10
CA CYS A 91 6.49 6.16 6.54
C CYS A 91 6.59 5.92 5.03
N ALA A 92 5.85 4.92 4.55
CA ALA A 92 5.46 4.74 3.16
C ALA A 92 4.42 5.81 2.78
N GLY A 93 4.91 6.92 2.23
CA GLY A 93 4.15 8.10 1.81
C GLY A 93 4.85 9.38 2.23
N ILE A 94 4.11 10.50 2.16
CA ILE A 94 4.54 11.80 2.66
C ILE A 94 3.56 12.21 3.77
N ARG A 95 4.06 12.38 5.01
CA ARG A 95 3.22 12.79 6.15
C ARG A 95 2.73 14.23 6.03
N GLN A 96 3.63 15.15 5.66
CA GLN A 96 3.32 16.56 5.48
C GLN A 96 3.01 16.86 4.02
N LYS A 97 1.73 17.11 3.69
CA LYS A 97 1.30 17.32 2.30
C LYS A 97 2.04 18.48 1.61
N GLU A 98 2.40 19.52 2.35
CA GLU A 98 3.14 20.67 1.83
C GLU A 98 4.52 20.30 1.29
N ILE A 99 5.13 19.19 1.75
CA ILE A 99 6.38 18.68 1.16
C ILE A 99 6.14 18.16 -0.26
N GLU A 100 4.97 17.56 -0.53
CA GLU A 100 4.63 17.05 -1.86
C GLU A 100 4.56 18.18 -2.90
N ASP A 101 4.15 19.38 -2.48
CA ASP A 101 4.10 20.55 -3.35
C ASP A 101 5.47 21.10 -3.76
N LEU A 102 6.52 20.76 -3.01
CA LEU A 102 7.90 21.14 -3.32
C LEU A 102 8.58 20.18 -4.31
N LEU A 103 8.01 18.98 -4.51
CA LEU A 103 8.59 17.98 -5.38
C LEU A 103 8.42 18.35 -6.87
N PRO A 104 9.35 17.94 -7.74
CA PRO A 104 9.23 18.21 -9.18
C PRO A 104 7.98 17.53 -9.75
N SER A 105 7.40 18.10 -10.81
CA SER A 105 6.17 17.60 -11.44
C SER A 105 6.25 16.15 -11.91
N SER A 106 7.45 15.71 -12.30
CA SER A 106 7.81 14.32 -12.60
C SER A 106 7.52 13.34 -11.46
N ILE A 107 7.53 13.82 -10.22
CA ILE A 107 7.25 13.05 -8.99
C ILE A 107 5.89 13.45 -8.43
N LYS A 108 5.63 14.74 -8.18
CA LYS A 108 4.41 15.26 -7.55
C LYS A 108 3.11 14.77 -8.21
N ASN A 109 3.06 14.75 -9.54
CA ASN A 109 1.83 14.41 -10.27
C ASN A 109 1.64 12.90 -10.47
N GLN A 110 2.47 12.07 -9.84
CA GLN A 110 2.42 10.62 -10.00
C GLN A 110 1.62 9.95 -8.89
N THR A 111 1.08 8.78 -9.20
CA THR A 111 0.39 7.94 -8.22
C THR A 111 1.40 7.35 -7.24
N ARG A 112 0.96 6.98 -6.03
CA ARG A 112 1.84 6.30 -5.04
C ARG A 112 2.28 4.92 -5.50
N PHE A 113 1.62 4.37 -6.52
CA PHE A 113 1.97 3.10 -7.14
C PHE A 113 3.00 3.27 -8.26
N ASN A 114 2.88 4.33 -9.07
CA ASN A 114 3.81 4.57 -10.16
C ASN A 114 5.15 5.13 -9.65
N ILE A 115 5.13 6.08 -8.72
CA ILE A 115 6.32 6.56 -8.01
C ILE A 115 6.06 6.45 -6.51
N PRO A 116 6.38 5.30 -5.90
CA PRO A 116 6.27 5.13 -4.47
C PRO A 116 7.16 6.11 -3.72
N ARG A 117 6.68 6.58 -2.58
CA ARG A 117 7.37 7.59 -1.77
C ARG A 117 7.59 7.03 -0.38
N ILE A 118 8.76 7.27 0.17
CA ILE A 118 9.08 7.02 1.56
C ILE A 118 9.58 8.34 2.13
N SER A 119 9.07 8.77 3.29
CA SER A 119 9.53 9.99 3.94
C SER A 119 9.72 9.83 5.44
N GLY A 120 10.65 10.60 6.00
CA GLY A 120 10.92 10.60 7.43
C GLY A 120 12.08 11.50 7.82
N GLY A 121 12.36 11.55 9.12
CA GLY A 121 13.43 12.36 9.68
C GLY A 121 14.84 11.91 9.31
N LEU A 122 15.79 12.82 9.47
CA LEU A 122 17.22 12.52 9.44
C LEU A 122 17.63 11.74 10.71
N LEU A 123 18.75 11.01 10.65
CA LEU A 123 19.22 10.12 11.73
C LEU A 123 19.30 10.83 13.08
N THR A 124 19.94 12.00 13.10
CA THR A 124 20.19 12.75 14.34
C THR A 124 18.88 13.20 15.01
N PRO A 125 17.97 13.94 14.34
CA PRO A 125 16.72 14.34 14.98
C PRO A 125 15.81 13.14 15.28
N PHE A 126 15.81 12.10 14.44
CA PHE A 126 15.04 10.88 14.71
C PHE A 126 15.46 10.23 16.02
N THR A 127 16.75 9.94 16.19
CA THR A 127 17.25 9.23 17.39
C THR A 127 17.13 10.09 18.64
N ALA A 128 17.36 11.41 18.53
CA ALA A 128 17.17 12.34 19.64
C ALA A 128 15.71 12.36 20.12
N LEU A 129 14.76 12.46 19.19
CA LEU A 129 13.33 12.47 19.53
C LEU A 129 12.86 11.12 20.06
N GLN A 130 13.39 10.01 19.55
CA GLN A 130 13.06 8.68 20.06
C GLN A 130 13.58 8.46 21.49
N LYS A 131 14.79 8.93 21.81
CA LYS A 131 15.33 8.89 23.17
C LYS A 131 14.51 9.75 24.14
N ALA A 132 13.97 10.87 23.67
CA ALA A 132 13.16 11.78 24.50
C ALA A 132 11.75 11.26 24.83
N LYS A 133 11.26 10.18 24.20
CA LYS A 133 9.92 9.62 24.47
C LYS A 133 9.80 8.89 25.82
N GLU A 134 10.89 8.75 26.59
CA GLU A 134 10.96 8.10 27.91
C GLU A 134 10.27 6.72 28.00
N PHE A 135 10.19 6.00 26.87
CA PHE A 135 9.56 4.69 26.82
C PHE A 135 10.57 3.61 27.19
N PRO A 136 10.32 2.80 28.24
CA PRO A 136 11.20 1.69 28.60
C PRO A 136 11.40 0.75 27.41
N PHE A 137 12.65 0.42 27.10
CA PHE A 137 13.02 -0.48 26.00
C PHE A 137 12.66 0.02 24.59
N ASN A 138 12.64 1.34 24.34
CA ASN A 138 12.43 1.87 23.00
C ASN A 138 13.51 1.37 22.00
N PRO A 139 13.17 0.54 21.00
CA PRO A 139 14.15 -0.02 20.08
C PRO A 139 14.61 0.99 19.03
N TYR A 140 13.97 2.15 18.92
CA TYR A 140 14.20 3.14 17.84
C TYR A 140 15.23 4.22 18.21
N THR A 141 16.11 3.94 19.16
CA THR A 141 17.05 4.93 19.72
C THR A 141 18.46 4.84 19.14
N THR A 142 18.73 3.88 18.26
CA THR A 142 20.07 3.64 17.68
C THR A 142 20.12 3.91 16.18
N ARG A 143 21.34 4.00 15.64
CA ARG A 143 21.54 4.12 14.20
C ARG A 143 21.01 2.92 13.43
N GLU A 144 21.21 1.71 13.94
CA GLU A 144 20.75 0.46 13.32
C GLU A 144 19.22 0.44 13.23
N SER A 145 18.54 0.88 14.29
CA SER A 145 17.09 0.98 14.30
C SER A 145 16.58 1.99 13.26
N TYR A 146 17.26 3.12 13.10
CA TYR A 146 16.96 4.11 12.05
C TYR A 146 17.09 3.51 10.65
N LEU A 147 18.22 2.84 10.36
CA LEU A 147 18.42 2.15 9.09
C LEU A 147 17.31 1.12 8.82
N SER A 148 16.99 0.32 9.83
CA SER A 148 15.94 -0.71 9.76
C SER A 148 14.57 -0.09 9.48
N THR A 149 14.23 1.06 10.06
CA THR A 149 12.95 1.74 9.78
C THR A 149 12.83 2.19 8.32
N ILE A 150 13.91 2.65 7.68
CA ILE A 150 13.88 2.97 6.25
C ILE A 150 13.61 1.70 5.43
N VAL A 151 14.31 0.60 5.73
CA VAL A 151 14.12 -0.71 5.06
C VAL A 151 12.71 -1.25 5.29
N HIS A 152 12.14 -1.05 6.48
CA HIS A 152 10.77 -1.40 6.81
C HIS A 152 9.76 -0.71 5.88
N GLU A 153 9.95 0.58 5.59
CA GLU A 153 9.08 1.28 4.64
C GLU A 153 9.21 0.75 3.21
N PHE A 154 10.39 0.29 2.79
CA PHE A 154 10.52 -0.46 1.54
C PHE A 154 9.76 -1.78 1.58
N GLY A 155 9.67 -2.44 2.75
CA GLY A 155 8.76 -3.56 3.01
C GLY A 155 7.30 -3.21 2.69
N HIS A 156 6.83 -2.07 3.20
CA HIS A 156 5.50 -1.56 2.88
C HIS A 156 5.33 -1.26 1.39
N ILE A 157 6.29 -0.59 0.74
CA ILE A 157 6.22 -0.33 -0.70
C ILE A 157 6.20 -1.64 -1.49
N TYR A 158 7.14 -2.55 -1.22
CA TYR A 158 7.22 -3.85 -1.88
C TYR A 158 5.90 -4.58 -1.77
N TRP A 159 5.40 -4.74 -0.54
CA TRP A 159 4.12 -5.38 -0.28
C TRP A 159 2.98 -4.70 -1.03
N ASN A 160 2.90 -3.36 -1.00
CA ASN A 160 1.87 -2.60 -1.71
C ASN A 160 1.86 -2.85 -3.23
N GLN A 161 3.00 -3.25 -3.82
CA GLN A 161 3.11 -3.51 -5.26
C GLN A 161 2.67 -4.93 -5.67
N PHE A 162 2.66 -5.92 -4.76
CA PHE A 162 2.12 -7.28 -5.04
C PHE A 162 0.63 -7.41 -4.75
N LYS A 163 0.00 -6.37 -4.22
CA LYS A 163 -1.40 -6.40 -3.82
C LYS A 163 -2.32 -6.31 -5.04
N LEU A 164 -2.47 -7.41 -5.76
CA LEU A 164 -3.56 -7.65 -6.73
C LEU A 164 -4.96 -7.75 -6.07
N TRP A 165 -5.03 -7.68 -4.75
CA TRP A 165 -6.18 -8.07 -3.92
C TRP A 165 -6.49 -7.06 -2.80
N TRP A 166 -5.63 -6.05 -2.63
CA TRP A 166 -6.05 -4.79 -2.06
C TRP A 166 -6.41 -3.90 -3.24
N MET A 167 -7.57 -3.28 -3.15
CA MET A 167 -8.21 -2.56 -4.24
C MET A 167 -7.57 -1.21 -4.51
N SER A 168 -6.26 -1.18 -4.72
CA SER A 168 -5.55 -0.01 -5.20
C SER A 168 -5.57 0.12 -6.72
N ASP A 169 -5.84 -0.98 -7.43
CA ASP A 169 -5.94 -0.96 -8.89
C ASP A 169 -7.39 -0.75 -9.31
N LYS A 170 -7.72 0.50 -9.64
CA LYS A 170 -9.05 0.88 -10.10
C LYS A 170 -9.52 0.01 -11.28
N THR A 171 -8.62 -0.30 -12.22
CA THR A 171 -8.97 -1.08 -13.42
C THR A 171 -9.37 -2.49 -13.02
N GLN A 172 -8.58 -3.12 -12.14
CA GLN A 172 -8.87 -4.47 -11.66
C GLN A 172 -10.11 -4.50 -10.75
N ASN A 173 -10.32 -3.49 -9.91
CA ASN A 173 -11.51 -3.38 -9.06
C ASN A 173 -12.78 -3.26 -9.90
N LEU A 174 -12.78 -2.34 -10.88
CA LEU A 174 -13.89 -2.16 -11.80
C LEU A 174 -14.16 -3.42 -12.60
N ARG A 175 -13.11 -4.13 -13.02
CA ARG A 175 -13.25 -5.43 -13.69
C ARG A 175 -13.95 -6.46 -12.78
N LEU A 176 -13.56 -6.56 -11.50
CA LEU A 176 -14.16 -7.50 -10.55
C LEU A 176 -15.60 -7.11 -10.21
N LEU A 177 -15.88 -5.82 -9.99
CA LEU A 177 -17.23 -5.30 -9.75
C LEU A 177 -18.16 -5.62 -10.93
N ARG A 178 -17.72 -5.31 -12.17
CA ARG A 178 -18.50 -5.61 -13.38
C ARG A 178 -18.71 -7.12 -13.55
N TYR A 179 -17.69 -7.93 -13.29
CA TYR A 179 -17.81 -9.38 -13.33
C TYR A 179 -18.84 -9.92 -12.32
N ALA A 180 -18.86 -9.40 -11.09
CA ALA A 180 -19.84 -9.77 -10.09
C ALA A 180 -21.26 -9.27 -10.46
N LEU A 181 -21.38 -8.07 -11.05
CA LEU A 181 -22.66 -7.56 -11.57
C LEU A 181 -23.24 -8.49 -12.64
N ASP A 182 -22.41 -8.94 -13.59
CA ASP A 182 -22.83 -9.89 -14.62
C ASP A 182 -23.31 -11.21 -14.01
N LEU A 183 -22.61 -11.72 -12.99
CA LEU A 183 -22.99 -12.93 -12.24
C LEU A 183 -24.35 -12.79 -11.53
N HIS A 184 -24.63 -11.66 -10.90
CA HIS A 184 -25.91 -11.39 -10.24
C HIS A 184 -27.04 -11.10 -11.23
N SER A 185 -26.70 -10.58 -12.41
CA SER A 185 -27.65 -10.32 -13.50
C SER A 185 -27.90 -11.55 -14.38
N HIS A 186 -27.28 -12.69 -14.07
CA HIS A 186 -27.31 -13.92 -14.86
C HIS A 186 -26.87 -13.73 -16.33
N ILE A 187 -25.98 -12.78 -16.57
CA ILE A 187 -25.37 -12.58 -17.88
C ILE A 187 -24.31 -13.67 -18.09
N PRO A 188 -24.29 -14.36 -19.25
CA PRO A 188 -23.26 -15.36 -19.54
C PRO A 188 -21.85 -14.73 -19.51
N ILE A 189 -20.93 -15.39 -18.82
CA ILE A 189 -19.57 -14.90 -18.63
C ILE A 189 -18.58 -15.86 -19.24
N GLY A 190 -17.56 -15.31 -19.88
CA GLY A 190 -16.50 -16.08 -20.50
C GLY A 190 -15.46 -16.56 -19.48
N ARG A 191 -14.31 -15.89 -19.47
CA ARG A 191 -13.16 -16.33 -18.67
C ARG A 191 -13.23 -15.80 -17.24
N HIS A 192 -13.24 -16.71 -16.27
CA HIS A 192 -13.18 -16.37 -14.86
C HIS A 192 -11.88 -15.64 -14.48
N PRO A 193 -11.92 -14.70 -13.52
CA PRO A 193 -10.72 -14.08 -12.98
C PRO A 193 -9.94 -15.08 -12.11
N ASN A 194 -8.61 -14.95 -12.11
CA ASN A 194 -7.79 -15.62 -11.10
C ASN A 194 -8.07 -14.95 -9.74
N LEU A 195 -8.47 -15.75 -8.75
CA LEU A 195 -8.78 -15.29 -7.41
C LEU A 195 -7.69 -15.75 -6.42
N TYR A 196 -7.23 -14.85 -5.57
CA TYR A 196 -6.31 -15.17 -4.47
C TYR A 196 -6.84 -14.52 -3.19
N LEU A 197 -7.18 -15.32 -2.16
CA LEU A 197 -7.78 -14.86 -0.89
C LEU A 197 -6.90 -15.09 0.37
N PRO A 198 -5.78 -14.37 0.57
CA PRO A 198 -4.91 -14.61 1.75
C PRO A 198 -5.25 -13.96 3.11
N VAL A 199 -6.45 -13.41 3.36
CA VAL A 199 -6.77 -12.85 4.70
C VAL A 199 -7.94 -13.58 5.35
N THR A 200 -7.71 -14.14 6.54
CA THR A 200 -8.69 -14.89 7.35
C THR A 200 -9.95 -14.08 7.68
N GLY A 201 -9.81 -12.77 7.97
CA GLY A 201 -10.96 -11.88 8.23
C GLY A 201 -11.87 -11.68 7.00
N ALA A 202 -11.29 -11.65 5.81
CA ALA A 202 -12.03 -11.53 4.54
C ALA A 202 -12.82 -12.80 4.23
N VAL A 203 -12.19 -13.95 4.53
CA VAL A 203 -12.76 -15.26 4.32
C VAL A 203 -14.00 -15.48 5.19
N GLY A 204 -14.03 -14.95 6.42
CA GLY A 204 -15.19 -15.05 7.31
C GLY A 204 -16.47 -14.46 6.70
N GLU A 205 -16.41 -13.22 6.21
CA GLU A 205 -17.56 -12.56 5.61
C GLU A 205 -17.95 -13.19 4.26
N ILE A 206 -16.97 -13.58 3.43
CA ILE A 206 -17.22 -14.34 2.21
C ILE A 206 -17.96 -15.65 2.55
N PHE A 207 -17.53 -16.36 3.58
CA PHE A 207 -18.14 -17.63 3.99
C PHE A 207 -19.59 -17.43 4.46
N ALA A 208 -19.84 -16.39 5.26
CA ALA A 208 -21.18 -16.02 5.71
C ALA A 208 -22.10 -15.69 4.51
N PHE A 209 -21.64 -14.85 3.59
CA PHE A 209 -22.36 -14.54 2.35
C PHE A 209 -22.64 -15.79 1.52
N CYS A 210 -21.63 -16.63 1.27
CA CYS A 210 -21.79 -17.85 0.50
C CYS A 210 -22.81 -18.79 1.16
N THR A 211 -22.80 -18.88 2.48
CA THR A 211 -23.76 -19.68 3.26
C THR A 211 -25.18 -19.16 3.09
N GLU A 212 -25.41 -17.85 3.29
CA GLU A 212 -26.72 -17.22 3.13
C GLU A 212 -27.25 -17.42 1.71
N TYR A 213 -26.42 -17.11 0.72
CA TYR A 213 -26.79 -17.14 -0.69
C TYR A 213 -27.09 -18.58 -1.14
N PHE A 214 -26.23 -19.54 -0.79
CA PHE A 214 -26.42 -20.95 -1.14
C PHE A 214 -27.66 -21.54 -0.46
N THR A 215 -27.85 -21.29 0.84
CA THR A 215 -29.04 -21.73 1.59
C THR A 215 -30.31 -21.14 0.98
N SER A 216 -30.30 -19.86 0.62
CA SER A 216 -31.42 -19.21 -0.06
C SER A 216 -31.72 -19.84 -1.41
N SER A 217 -30.70 -20.26 -2.18
CA SER A 217 -30.92 -20.90 -3.48
C SER A 217 -31.64 -22.24 -3.38
N ILE A 218 -31.47 -22.97 -2.28
CA ILE A 218 -32.08 -24.28 -2.05
C ILE A 218 -33.45 -24.14 -1.39
N PHE A 219 -33.53 -23.42 -0.28
CA PHE A 219 -34.70 -23.41 0.59
C PHE A 219 -35.64 -22.23 0.34
N TRP A 220 -35.12 -21.09 -0.12
CA TRP A 220 -35.90 -19.86 -0.31
C TRP A 220 -35.61 -19.15 -1.66
N PRO A 221 -35.95 -19.76 -2.82
CA PRO A 221 -35.58 -19.20 -4.12
C PRO A 221 -36.13 -17.79 -4.40
N LYS A 222 -37.26 -17.42 -3.78
CA LYS A 222 -37.78 -16.04 -3.85
C LYS A 222 -36.85 -15.05 -3.15
N HIS A 223 -36.26 -15.45 -2.02
CA HIS A 223 -35.28 -14.66 -1.28
C HIS A 223 -33.97 -14.53 -2.09
N GLN A 224 -33.48 -15.63 -2.66
CA GLN A 224 -32.28 -15.59 -3.52
C GLN A 224 -32.43 -14.63 -4.71
N LYS A 225 -33.59 -14.62 -5.38
CA LYS A 225 -33.88 -13.66 -6.46
C LYS A 225 -33.95 -12.21 -5.97
N ALA A 226 -34.40 -11.99 -4.74
CA ALA A 226 -34.40 -10.66 -4.13
C ALA A 226 -32.97 -10.21 -3.78
N LEU A 227 -32.15 -11.11 -3.25
CA LEU A 227 -30.72 -10.88 -3.01
C LEU A 227 -30.00 -10.50 -4.30
N ASP A 228 -30.19 -11.24 -5.40
CA ASP A 228 -29.55 -10.90 -6.67
C ASP A 228 -29.89 -9.48 -7.15
N LYS A 229 -31.18 -9.10 -7.09
CA LYS A 229 -31.60 -7.74 -7.48
C LYS A 229 -31.01 -6.66 -6.58
N PHE A 230 -31.03 -6.89 -5.26
CA PHE A 230 -30.50 -5.94 -4.28
C PHE A 230 -28.98 -5.75 -4.44
N ILE A 231 -28.24 -6.86 -4.58
CA ILE A 231 -26.79 -6.83 -4.72
C ILE A 231 -26.38 -6.27 -6.08
N ALA A 232 -27.05 -6.64 -7.17
CA ALA A 232 -26.78 -6.06 -8.50
C ALA A 232 -26.91 -4.53 -8.47
N HIS A 233 -28.02 -4.02 -7.91
CA HIS A 233 -28.21 -2.58 -7.75
C HIS A 233 -27.12 -1.93 -6.90
N THR A 234 -26.71 -2.59 -5.81
CA THR A 234 -25.63 -2.10 -4.96
C THR A 234 -24.30 -2.05 -5.73
N ILE A 235 -23.96 -3.11 -6.48
CA ILE A 235 -22.73 -3.16 -7.28
C ILE A 235 -22.72 -2.07 -8.37
N GLU A 236 -23.85 -1.77 -9.01
CA GLU A 236 -23.94 -0.63 -9.96
C GLU A 236 -23.55 0.70 -9.30
N GLU A 237 -24.02 0.96 -8.09
CA GLU A 237 -23.66 2.16 -7.33
C GLU A 237 -22.18 2.13 -6.90
N LEU A 238 -21.66 0.97 -6.49
CA LEU A 238 -20.25 0.80 -6.17
C LEU A 238 -19.35 1.05 -7.39
N ILE A 239 -19.75 0.63 -8.59
CA ILE A 239 -19.01 0.92 -9.84
C ILE A 239 -18.92 2.43 -10.06
N LYS A 240 -20.04 3.16 -9.96
CA LYS A 240 -20.05 4.63 -10.12
C LYS A 240 -19.16 5.32 -9.09
N GLN A 241 -19.23 4.87 -7.84
CA GLN A 241 -18.38 5.38 -6.76
C GLN A 241 -16.89 5.09 -7.03
N GLU A 242 -16.54 3.87 -7.42
CA GLU A 242 -15.15 3.48 -7.70
C GLU A 242 -14.57 4.24 -8.91
N GLU A 243 -15.38 4.47 -9.95
CA GLU A 243 -15.00 5.27 -11.12
C GLU A 243 -14.65 6.71 -10.70
N SER A 244 -15.43 7.31 -9.78
CA SER A 244 -15.22 8.69 -9.31
C SER A 244 -14.10 8.86 -8.26
N LYS A 245 -13.79 7.82 -7.48
CA LYS A 245 -12.75 7.87 -6.43
C LYS A 245 -11.33 8.04 -6.95
N ASN A 246 -10.48 8.73 -6.20
CA ASN A 246 -9.03 8.68 -6.44
C ASN A 246 -8.40 7.65 -5.48
N LEU A 247 -8.09 6.44 -5.98
CA LEU A 247 -7.55 5.34 -5.15
C LEU A 247 -6.12 5.57 -4.63
N ASP A 248 -5.47 6.66 -5.02
CA ASP A 248 -4.24 7.14 -4.38
C ASP A 248 -4.50 7.87 -3.06
N ARG A 249 -5.71 8.41 -2.88
CA ARG A 249 -6.10 9.27 -1.75
C ARG A 249 -7.21 8.65 -0.90
N GLU A 250 -7.99 7.77 -1.49
CA GLU A 250 -9.17 7.16 -0.91
C GLU A 250 -9.08 5.65 -1.04
N ASP A 251 -9.74 4.94 -0.13
CA ASP A 251 -9.86 3.49 -0.24
C ASP A 251 -10.97 3.13 -1.22
N SER A 252 -10.81 1.99 -1.88
CA SER A 252 -11.83 1.44 -2.77
C SER A 252 -13.17 1.20 -2.08
N VAL A 253 -14.23 1.18 -2.88
CA VAL A 253 -15.59 0.81 -2.46
C VAL A 253 -15.71 -0.63 -1.95
N ILE A 254 -14.78 -1.50 -2.34
CA ILE A 254 -14.74 -2.89 -1.87
C ILE A 254 -13.76 -3.10 -0.70
N GLU A 255 -13.16 -2.03 -0.14
CA GLU A 255 -12.15 -2.13 0.94
C GLU A 255 -12.67 -2.95 2.12
N LEU A 256 -12.06 -4.12 2.34
CA LEU A 256 -12.53 -5.10 3.31
C LEU A 256 -12.71 -4.50 4.71
N ASN A 257 -11.74 -3.72 5.18
CA ASN A 257 -11.77 -3.21 6.55
C ASN A 257 -12.79 -2.09 6.76
N LYS A 258 -13.28 -1.49 5.67
CA LYS A 258 -14.30 -0.43 5.71
C LYS A 258 -15.69 -0.95 5.42
N ASN A 259 -15.81 -1.87 4.47
CA ASN A 259 -17.10 -2.35 4.01
C ASN A 259 -17.06 -3.86 3.67
N PRO A 260 -17.02 -4.73 4.68
CA PRO A 260 -16.86 -6.18 4.49
C PRO A 260 -18.03 -6.82 3.73
N HIS A 261 -19.26 -6.32 3.89
CA HIS A 261 -20.42 -6.83 3.16
C HIS A 261 -20.34 -6.54 1.65
N ASN A 262 -19.87 -5.35 1.25
CA ASN A 262 -19.64 -5.03 -0.17
C ASN A 262 -18.58 -5.95 -0.77
N PHE A 263 -17.49 -6.15 -0.01
CA PHE A 263 -16.43 -7.08 -0.39
C PHE A 263 -16.98 -8.49 -0.61
N ALA A 264 -17.71 -9.03 0.36
CA ALA A 264 -18.25 -10.37 0.29
C ALA A 264 -19.32 -10.54 -0.79
N SER A 265 -20.13 -9.52 -1.06
CA SER A 265 -21.11 -9.54 -2.14
C SER A 265 -20.44 -9.70 -3.51
N VAL A 266 -19.29 -9.06 -3.73
CA VAL A 266 -18.51 -9.18 -4.97
C VAL A 266 -17.76 -10.51 -5.02
N TYR A 267 -16.92 -10.77 -4.02
CA TYR A 267 -16.01 -11.91 -4.03
C TYR A 267 -16.73 -13.23 -3.75
N GLY A 268 -17.74 -13.26 -2.88
CA GLY A 268 -18.50 -14.45 -2.56
C GLY A 268 -19.32 -14.96 -3.74
N LYS A 269 -19.89 -14.07 -4.55
CA LYS A 269 -20.58 -14.48 -5.78
C LYS A 269 -19.59 -15.06 -6.81
N ILE A 270 -18.40 -14.47 -6.94
CA ILE A 270 -17.32 -15.00 -7.79
C ILE A 270 -16.88 -16.39 -7.30
N VAL A 271 -16.70 -16.56 -5.99
CA VAL A 271 -16.33 -17.85 -5.36
C VAL A 271 -17.41 -18.90 -5.63
N LEU A 272 -18.69 -18.59 -5.41
CA LEU A 272 -19.80 -19.50 -5.69
C LEU A 272 -19.87 -19.89 -7.17
N SER A 273 -19.50 -18.98 -8.08
CA SER A 273 -19.45 -19.28 -9.50
C SER A 273 -18.29 -20.20 -9.88
N LEU A 274 -17.12 -19.99 -9.28
CA LEU A 274 -15.91 -20.77 -9.54
C LEU A 274 -15.93 -22.15 -8.89
N TYR A 275 -16.49 -22.23 -7.68
CA TYR A 275 -16.47 -23.40 -6.81
C TYR A 275 -17.89 -23.74 -6.32
N PRO A 276 -18.85 -23.98 -7.22
CA PRO A 276 -20.28 -24.08 -6.86
C PRO A 276 -20.59 -25.14 -5.81
N THR A 277 -19.80 -26.21 -5.74
CA THR A 277 -19.99 -27.32 -4.80
C THR A 277 -18.83 -27.48 -3.81
N THR A 278 -17.71 -26.79 -4.02
CA THR A 278 -16.48 -26.94 -3.24
C THR A 278 -16.01 -25.64 -2.58
N TRP A 279 -16.82 -24.59 -2.63
CA TRP A 279 -16.50 -23.31 -2.01
C TRP A 279 -16.19 -23.42 -0.50
N PRO A 280 -16.84 -24.28 0.33
CA PRO A 280 -16.50 -24.37 1.73
C PRO A 280 -15.07 -24.88 1.90
N GLN A 281 -14.66 -25.89 1.14
CA GLN A 281 -13.30 -26.42 1.15
C GLN A 281 -12.31 -25.38 0.62
N PHE A 282 -12.64 -24.68 -0.47
CA PHE A 282 -11.78 -23.62 -1.01
C PHE A 282 -11.51 -22.50 0.02
N LEU A 283 -12.53 -22.10 0.78
CA LEU A 283 -12.40 -21.05 1.79
C LEU A 283 -11.78 -21.53 3.11
N THR A 284 -11.95 -22.81 3.47
CA THR A 284 -11.44 -23.38 4.74
C THR A 284 -10.09 -24.08 4.61
N GLN A 285 -9.63 -24.32 3.38
CA GLN A 285 -8.23 -24.66 3.12
C GLN A 285 -7.38 -23.44 3.48
N LEU A 286 -6.94 -23.39 4.75
CA LEU A 286 -5.65 -22.81 5.07
C LEU A 286 -4.69 -23.42 4.05
N GLN A 287 -4.09 -22.60 3.17
CA GLN A 287 -2.88 -23.05 2.48
C GLN A 287 -2.01 -23.67 3.56
N PRO A 288 -1.52 -24.92 3.41
CA PRO A 288 -0.54 -25.43 4.33
C PRO A 288 0.53 -24.35 4.39
N LEU A 289 0.81 -23.82 5.59
CA LEU A 289 2.06 -23.12 5.82
C LEU A 289 3.14 -24.14 5.53
N GLY A 290 3.56 -24.17 4.26
CA GLY A 290 4.54 -25.10 3.74
C GLY A 290 5.86 -24.78 4.40
N PHE A 291 6.12 -25.42 5.54
CA PHE A 291 7.47 -25.73 5.96
C PHE A 291 7.91 -26.90 5.08
N GLY A 292 8.49 -26.55 3.92
CA GLY A 292 9.36 -27.40 3.13
C GLY A 292 10.79 -26.92 3.29
#